data_AF-A0A353RSC1-F1
#
_entry.id   AF-A0A353RSC1-F1
#
_cell.length_a   1.000
_cell.length_b   1.000
_cell.length_c   1.000
_cell.angle_alpha   90.00
_cell.angle_beta   90.00
_cell.angle_gamma   90.00
#
_symmetry.space_group_name_H-M   'P 1'
#
loop_
_entity.id
_entity.type
_entity.pdbx_description
1 polymer ?
#
loop_
_entity_poly.entity_id
_entity_poly.type
_entity_poly.pdbx_seq_one_letter_code
_entity_poly.pdbx_strand_id
1 'polypeptide(L)'
;MLSENKTITILSILAAILFVFAFFMVIFYAPIEVNMGLVQKVFYFHMSAAWVGMLAFLMAAVFGILYLVHKDLKWDRLLAS
;
A
#
# COMPACT_ATOMS: atom_id res chain seq x y z
N MET A 1 -7.80 17.55 12.48
CA MET A 1 -7.88 16.65 11.31
C MET A 1 -6.72 15.65 11.22
N LEU A 2 -5.94 15.44 12.28
CA LEU A 2 -5.05 14.29 12.48
C LEU A 2 -5.31 13.87 13.92
N SER A 3 -6.08 12.80 14.13
CA SER A 3 -6.23 12.26 15.49
C SER A 3 -4.86 11.73 15.92
N GLU A 4 -4.39 12.12 17.11
CA GLU A 4 -3.15 11.63 17.74
C GLU A 4 -3.29 10.15 18.11
N ASN A 5 -3.47 9.27 17.12
CA ASN A 5 -3.37 7.84 17.32
C ASN A 5 -1.91 7.46 17.11
N LYS A 6 -1.14 7.43 18.21
CA LYS A 6 0.28 7.05 18.21
C LYS A 6 0.53 5.75 17.44
N THR A 7 -0.41 4.80 17.48
CA THR A 7 -0.33 3.54 16.74
C THR A 7 -0.32 3.74 15.23
N ILE A 8 -1.19 4.61 14.69
CA ILE A 8 -1.24 4.90 13.25
C ILE A 8 0.02 5.65 12.84
N THR A 9 0.48 6.61 13.64
CA THR A 9 1.73 7.33 13.37
C THR A 9 2.93 6.38 13.33
N ILE A 10 3.01 5.44 14.28
CA ILE A 10 4.07 4.42 14.31
C ILE A 10 3.99 3.52 13.06
N LEU A 11 2.79 3.06 12.69
CA LEU A 11 2.59 2.25 11.47
C LEU A 11 3.00 3.03 10.22
N SER A 12 2.64 4.32 10.11
CA SER A 12 3.00 5.16 8.97
C SER A 12 4.50 5.38 8.86
N ILE A 13 5.18 5.63 9.99
CA ILE A 13 6.65 5.77 10.01
C ILE A 13 7.30 4.44 9.64
N LEU A 14 6.83 3.33 10.18
CA LEU A 14 7.35 2.00 9.86
C LEU A 14 7.17 1.67 8.38
N ALA A 15 5.99 1.95 7.82
CA ALA A 15 5.69 1.77 6.40
C ALA A 15 6.60 2.63 5.52
N ALA A 16 6.86 3.88 5.91
CA ALA A 16 7.78 4.76 5.19
C ALA A 16 9.22 4.21 5.19
N ILE A 17 9.70 3.72 6.34
CA ILE A 17 11.03 3.10 6.46
C ILE A 17 11.13 1.85 5.59
N LEU A 18 10.13 0.97 5.65
CA LEU A 18 10.09 -0.24 4.82
C LEU A 18 10.04 0.07 3.33
N PHE A 19 9.31 1.12 2.93
CA PHE A 19 9.25 1.56 1.55
C PHE A 19 10.61 2.04 1.03
N VAL A 20 11.32 2.88 1.80
CA VAL A 20 12.67 3.33 1.47
C VAL A 20 13.63 2.14 1.41
N PHE A 21 13.54 1.21 2.37
CA PHE A 21 14.38 0.02 2.39
C PHE A 21 14.15 -0.89 1.18
N ALA A 22 12.90 -1.11 0.78
CA ALA A 22 12.56 -1.84 -0.44
C ALA A 22 13.13 -1.15 -1.68
N PHE A 23 13.06 0.18 -1.75
CA PHE A 23 13.65 0.96 -2.84
C PHE A 23 15.16 0.77 -2.94
N PHE A 24 15.87 0.82 -1.81
CA PHE A 24 17.30 0.54 -1.74
C PHE A 24 17.65 -0.88 -2.20
N MET A 25 16.89 -1.90 -1.78
CA MET A 25 17.12 -3.26 -2.23
C MET A 25 16.94 -3.42 -3.74
N VAL A 26 15.92 -2.78 -4.35
CA VAL A 26 15.73 -2.88 -5.81
C VAL A 26 16.89 -2.24 -6.59
N ILE A 27 17.47 -1.14 -6.08
CA ILE A 27 18.60 -0.49 -6.75
C ILE A 27 19.89 -1.33 -6.61
N PHE A 28 20.24 -1.71 -5.38
CA PHE A 28 21.54 -2.27 -5.06
C PHE A 28 21.61 -3.80 -5.13
N TYR A 29 20.52 -4.50 -4.79
CA TYR A 29 20.52 -5.96 -4.71
C TYR A 29 20.02 -6.63 -5.99
N ALA A 30 19.08 -6.02 -6.73
CA ALA A 30 18.56 -6.64 -7.94
C ALA A 30 19.65 -6.67 -9.04
N PRO A 31 20.17 -7.85 -9.43
CA PRO A 31 21.08 -7.96 -10.57
C PRO A 31 20.35 -7.56 -11.85
N ILE A 32 21.09 -7.02 -12.82
CA ILE A 32 20.52 -6.67 -14.12
C ILE A 32 20.33 -7.99 -14.88
N GLU A 33 19.08 -8.41 -15.06
CA GLU A 33 18.76 -9.62 -15.80
C GLU A 33 19.20 -9.48 -17.27
N VAL A 34 19.89 -10.49 -17.78
CA VAL A 34 20.59 -10.47 -19.08
C VAL A 34 19.64 -10.26 -20.26
N ASN A 35 18.36 -10.65 -20.13
CA ASN A 35 17.39 -10.58 -21.24
C ASN A 35 16.53 -9.31 -21.27
N MET A 36 16.26 -8.67 -20.12
CA MET A 36 15.33 -7.53 -20.01
C MET A 36 16.03 -6.22 -19.62
N GLY A 37 17.26 -6.28 -19.10
CA GLY A 37 18.05 -5.10 -18.74
C GLY A 37 17.44 -4.26 -17.62
N LEU A 38 17.56 -2.94 -17.71
CA LEU A 38 17.14 -1.99 -16.66
C LEU A 38 15.61 -1.93 -16.45
N VAL A 39 14.80 -2.32 -17.44
CA VAL A 39 13.33 -2.25 -17.38
C VAL A 39 12.77 -3.20 -16.32
N GLN A 40 13.43 -4.32 -16.06
CA GLN A 40 12.98 -5.29 -15.07
C GLN A 40 12.97 -4.71 -13.64
N LYS A 41 13.86 -3.77 -13.32
CA LYS A 41 13.86 -3.10 -12.01
C LYS A 41 12.59 -2.27 -11.78
N VAL A 42 12.06 -1.63 -12.84
CA VAL A 42 10.81 -0.86 -12.76
C VAL A 42 9.59 -1.78 -12.62
N PHE A 43 9.65 -2.98 -13.22
CA PHE A 43 8.55 -3.96 -13.15
C PHE A 43 8.24 -4.42 -11.72
N TYR A 44 9.26 -4.51 -10.84
CA TYR A 44 9.03 -4.80 -9.42
C TYR A 44 8.17 -3.73 -8.73
N PHE A 45 8.44 -2.45 -8.98
CA PHE A 45 7.59 -1.37 -8.44
C PHE A 45 6.19 -1.39 -9.06
N HIS A 46 6.09 -1.63 -10.37
CA HIS A 46 4.83 -1.65 -11.08
C HIS A 46 3.91 -2.77 -10.58
N MET A 47 4.42 -4.00 -10.46
CA MET A 47 3.65 -5.16 -9.99
C MET A 47 3.22 -4.98 -8.54
N SER A 48 4.11 -4.50 -7.66
CA SER A 48 3.73 -4.18 -6.28
C SER A 48 2.65 -3.10 -6.19
N ALA A 49 2.76 -2.02 -6.98
CA ALA A 49 1.75 -0.95 -7.02
C ALA A 49 0.39 -1.45 -7.52
N ALA A 50 0.39 -2.32 -8.54
CA ALA A 50 -0.84 -2.94 -9.05
C ALA A 50 -1.55 -3.77 -7.98
N TRP A 51 -0.80 -4.58 -7.21
CA TRP A 51 -1.36 -5.37 -6.11
C TRP A 51 -1.93 -4.49 -4.98
N VAL A 52 -1.20 -3.46 -4.56
CA VAL A 52 -1.68 -2.53 -3.51
C VAL A 52 -2.94 -1.80 -3.96
N GLY A 53 -2.99 -1.32 -5.20
CA GLY A 53 -4.18 -0.68 -5.76
C GLY A 53 -5.40 -1.62 -5.84
N MET A 54 -5.18 -2.86 -6.28
CA MET A 54 -6.24 -3.88 -6.33
C MET A 54 -6.79 -4.21 -4.94
N LEU A 55 -5.92 -4.37 -3.94
CA LEU A 55 -6.34 -4.64 -2.55
C LEU A 55 -7.08 -3.45 -1.95
N ALA A 56 -6.61 -2.22 -2.18
CA ALA A 56 -7.30 -1.01 -1.72
C ALA A 56 -8.71 -0.90 -2.33
N PHE A 57 -8.84 -1.18 -3.63
CA PHE A 57 -10.13 -1.18 -4.31
C PHE A 57 -11.07 -2.27 -3.78
N LEU A 58 -10.55 -3.48 -3.55
CA LEU A 58 -11.33 -4.58 -2.97
C LEU A 58 -11.78 -4.26 -1.55
N MET A 59 -10.89 -3.73 -0.71
CA MET A 59 -11.25 -3.23 0.62
C MET A 59 -12.34 -2.15 0.53
N ALA A 60 -12.19 -1.16 -0.35
CA ALA A 60 -13.20 -0.13 -0.55
C ALA A 60 -14.56 -0.72 -0.97
N ALA A 61 -14.58 -1.71 -1.86
CA ALA A 61 -15.80 -2.41 -2.23
C ALA A 61 -16.43 -3.16 -1.04
N VAL A 62 -15.63 -3.89 -0.26
CA VAL A 62 -16.11 -4.63 0.92
C VAL A 62 -16.68 -3.70 1.99
N PHE A 63 -15.95 -2.65 2.36
CA PHE A 63 -16.42 -1.67 3.34
C PHE A 63 -17.61 -0.87 2.82
N GLY A 64 -17.67 -0.56 1.51
CA GLY A 64 -18.84 0.05 0.88
C GLY A 64 -20.08 -0.83 0.98
N ILE A 65 -19.96 -2.14 0.72
CA ILE A 65 -21.07 -3.10 0.89
C ILE A 65 -21.47 -3.20 2.36
N LEU A 66 -20.52 -3.34 3.28
CA LEU A 66 -20.78 -3.39 4.72
C LEU A 66 -21.48 -2.13 5.23
N TYR A 67 -21.09 -0.96 4.72
CA TYR A 67 -21.72 0.32 5.01
C TYR A 67 -23.16 0.37 4.52
N LEU A 68 -23.46 -0.07 3.29
CA LEU A 68 -24.84 -0.11 2.78
C LEU A 68 -25.74 -1.07 3.56
N VAL A 69 -25.19 -2.21 4.00
CA VAL A 69 -25.93 -3.22 4.77
C VAL A 69 -26.23 -2.74 6.20
N HIS A 70 -25.25 -2.13 6.88
CA HIS A 70 -25.40 -1.73 8.29
C HIS A 70 -25.92 -0.30 8.47
N LYS A 71 -25.83 0.57 7.43
CA LYS A 71 -26.17 2.02 7.48
C LYS A 71 -25.45 2.79 8.60
N ASP A 72 -24.36 2.25 9.12
CA ASP A 72 -23.60 2.81 10.23
C ASP A 72 -22.34 3.54 9.71
N LEU A 73 -22.27 4.86 9.93
CA LEU A 73 -21.15 5.75 9.55
C LEU A 73 -19.78 5.35 10.13
N LYS A 74 -19.73 4.38 11.04
CA LYS A 74 -18.48 3.86 11.61
C LYS A 74 -17.64 3.10 10.57
N TRP A 75 -18.29 2.40 9.64
CA TRP A 75 -17.60 1.62 8.61
C TRP A 75 -16.94 2.51 7.54
N ASP A 76 -17.54 3.67 7.27
CA ASP A 76 -16.99 4.67 6.36
C ASP A 76 -15.75 5.36 6.96
N ARG A 77 -15.75 5.59 8.29
CA ARG A 77 -14.60 6.16 9.00
C ARG A 77 -13.39 5.22 9.06
N LEU A 78 -13.60 3.90 9.09
CA LEU A 78 -12.55 2.88 9.03
C LEU A 78 -11.91 2.76 7.64
N LEU A 79 -12.70 2.99 6.59
CA LEU A 79 -12.18 3.01 5.22
C LEU A 79 -11.40 4.30 4.90
N ALA A 80 -11.84 5.43 5.47
CA ALA A 80 -11.25 6.74 5.22
C ALA A 80 -10.02 7.08 6.10
N SER A 81 -9.75 6.31 7.16
CA SER A 81 -8.62 6.50 8.07
C SER A 81 -7.40 5.67 7.67
#